data_AF-A0A2V7UCJ4-F1
#
_entry.id   AF-A0A2V7UCJ4-F1
#
_cell.length_a   1.000
_cell.length_b   1.000
_cell.length_c   1.000
_cell.angle_alpha   90.00
_cell.angle_beta   90.00
_cell.angle_gamma   90.00
#
_symmetry.space_group_name_H-M   'P 1'
#
loop_
_entity.id
_entity.type
_entity.pdbx_description
1 polymer ?
#
loop_
_entity_poly.entity_id
_entity_poly.type
_entity_poly.pdbx_seq_one_letter_code
_entity_poly.pdbx_strand_id
1 'polypeptide(L)'
;MVAAMLALAAIAVVLAARRGRDGATELEPHVPRAGPVTPPPFVVAPPAPTASEVETGLRRAFADTVRPAGALRSLVGDFNGDGAEDVAVPVAPLPDRLAEINDGLANWRVQDALATPDPKASPSEVAVRPQEVLLAVVHGYGPRGWRDEQARQCYLVRHATGAPLEARPRTELLREARRRPDEPRLAGDVILASMGSRAGFVYWTGVRYAWHPLPRASVRMRR
;
A
#
# COMPACT_ATOMS: atom_id res chain seq x y z
N MET A 1 50.72 -35.62 22.11
CA MET A 1 51.29 -34.27 21.95
C MET A 1 50.29 -33.16 21.59
N VAL A 2 48.96 -33.40 21.54
CA VAL A 2 47.96 -32.35 21.25
C VAL A 2 47.16 -31.89 22.48
N ALA A 3 47.11 -32.68 23.56
CA ALA A 3 46.33 -32.35 24.76
C ALA A 3 47.00 -31.34 25.73
N ALA A 4 48.33 -31.17 25.66
CA ALA A 4 49.06 -30.29 26.59
C ALA A 4 49.08 -28.81 26.15
N MET A 5 48.81 -28.49 24.88
CA MET A 5 48.74 -27.10 24.39
C MET A 5 47.37 -26.44 24.59
N LEU A 6 46.29 -27.22 24.79
CA LEU A 6 44.94 -26.67 25.02
C LEU A 6 44.71 -26.18 26.46
N ALA A 7 45.47 -26.68 27.44
CA ALA A 7 45.34 -26.26 28.84
C ALA A 7 46.00 -24.90 29.14
N LEU A 8 47.03 -24.50 28.37
CA LEU A 8 47.73 -23.22 28.54
C LEU A 8 47.00 -22.03 27.91
N ALA A 9 46.19 -22.23 26.87
CA ALA A 9 45.39 -21.17 26.26
C ALA A 9 44.18 -20.75 27.12
N ALA A 10 43.63 -21.67 27.93
CA ALA A 10 42.47 -21.39 28.78
C ALA A 10 42.82 -20.54 30.03
N ILE A 11 44.05 -20.64 30.54
CA ILE A 11 44.48 -19.89 31.74
C ILE A 11 44.82 -18.43 31.41
N ALA A 12 45.30 -18.14 30.19
CA ALA A 12 45.63 -16.77 29.76
C ALA A 12 44.38 -15.87 29.59
N VAL A 13 43.24 -16.43 29.18
CA VAL A 13 41.99 -15.67 28.99
C VAL A 13 41.33 -15.33 30.33
N VAL A 14 41.42 -16.21 31.33
CA VAL A 14 40.81 -15.98 32.66
C VAL A 14 41.58 -14.94 33.48
N LEU A 15 42.90 -14.82 33.29
CA LEU A 15 43.72 -13.81 33.98
C LEU A 15 43.69 -12.43 33.29
N ALA A 16 43.43 -12.36 31.98
CA ALA A 16 43.16 -11.09 31.29
C ALA A 16 41.80 -10.49 31.67
N ALA A 17 40.80 -11.33 31.96
CA ALA A 17 39.46 -10.89 32.37
C ALA A 17 39.38 -10.36 33.82
N ARG A 18 40.37 -10.65 34.68
CA ARG A 18 40.39 -10.19 36.09
C ARG A 18 41.18 -8.92 36.33
N ARG A 19 41.95 -8.41 35.36
CA ARG A 19 42.87 -7.27 35.56
C ARG A 19 42.35 -5.91 35.06
N GLY A 20 41.11 -5.86 34.54
CA GLY A 20 40.47 -4.62 34.07
C GLY A 20 39.39 -4.06 34.99
N ARG A 21 39.27 -4.57 36.22
CA ARG A 21 38.16 -4.25 37.15
C ARG A 21 38.53 -3.30 38.29
N ASP A 22 39.67 -2.63 38.21
CA ASP A 22 40.06 -1.62 39.19
C ASP A 22 40.28 -0.28 38.46
N GLY A 23 39.28 0.60 38.49
CA GLY A 23 39.39 1.95 37.94
C GLY A 23 38.17 2.42 37.14
N ALA A 24 36.97 2.26 37.67
CA ALA A 24 35.83 3.05 37.20
C ALA A 24 35.33 3.87 38.38
N THR A 25 35.83 5.11 38.47
CA THR A 25 35.19 6.16 39.25
C THR A 25 33.73 6.22 38.81
N GLU A 26 32.82 6.03 39.76
CA GLU A 26 31.39 6.17 39.55
C GLU A 26 31.09 7.62 39.14
N LEU A 27 31.09 7.86 37.83
CA LEU A 27 30.49 9.05 37.26
C LEU A 27 28.99 8.85 37.38
N GLU A 28 28.37 9.59 38.30
CA GLU A 28 26.92 9.76 38.39
C GLU A 28 26.32 9.82 36.97
N PRO A 29 25.26 9.05 36.67
CA PRO A 29 24.64 9.10 35.35
C PRO A 29 24.07 10.50 35.11
N HIS A 30 24.79 11.30 34.32
CA HIS A 30 24.26 12.53 33.76
C HIS A 30 23.13 12.15 32.80
N VAL A 31 21.90 12.17 33.28
CA VAL A 31 20.71 12.08 32.43
C VAL A 31 20.81 13.23 31.43
N PRO A 32 20.95 12.99 30.12
CA PRO A 32 20.97 14.06 29.14
C PRO A 32 19.67 14.84 29.30
N ARG A 33 19.77 16.14 29.60
CA ARG A 33 18.61 17.02 29.63
C ARG A 33 17.97 16.92 28.26
N ALA A 34 16.73 16.44 28.19
CA ALA A 34 15.97 16.42 26.95
C ALA A 34 16.00 17.83 26.37
N GLY A 35 16.68 17.99 25.22
CA GLY A 35 16.62 19.23 24.47
C GLY A 35 15.16 19.52 24.10
N PRO A 36 14.81 20.79 23.79
CA PRO A 36 13.49 21.09 23.28
C PRO A 36 13.21 20.18 22.09
N VAL A 37 12.24 19.28 22.25
CA VAL A 37 11.76 18.41 21.17
C VAL A 37 11.15 19.37 20.17
N THR A 38 11.85 19.64 19.07
CA THR A 38 11.24 20.34 17.95
C THR A 38 10.06 19.46 17.54
N PRO A 39 8.82 19.96 17.57
CA PRO A 39 7.71 19.18 17.07
C PRO A 39 8.06 18.76 15.64
N PRO A 40 7.80 17.49 15.25
CA PRO A 40 8.02 17.08 13.87
C PRO A 40 7.34 18.10 12.95
N PRO A 41 7.96 18.50 11.83
CA PRO A 41 7.32 19.42 10.90
C PRO A 41 5.94 18.85 10.57
N PHE A 42 4.91 19.66 10.77
CA PHE A 42 3.56 19.31 10.34
C PHE A 42 3.65 19.00 8.85
N VAL A 43 3.50 17.72 8.48
CA VAL A 43 3.41 17.33 7.08
C VAL A 43 2.09 17.91 6.59
N VAL A 44 2.16 19.07 5.94
CA VAL A 44 1.00 19.67 5.28
C VAL A 44 0.57 18.69 4.20
N ALA A 45 -0.64 18.15 4.32
CA ALA A 45 -1.20 17.29 3.29
C ALA A 45 -1.17 18.04 1.96
N PRO A 46 -0.74 17.40 0.85
CA PRO A 46 -0.70 18.04 -0.44
C PRO A 46 -2.11 18.52 -0.84
N PRO A 47 -2.22 19.55 -1.70
CA PRO A 47 -3.51 19.99 -2.18
C PRO A 47 -4.23 18.85 -2.93
N ALA A 48 -5.56 18.96 -2.98
CA ALA A 48 -6.36 18.04 -3.79
C ALA A 48 -5.85 18.00 -5.25
N PRO A 49 -5.79 16.83 -5.89
CA PRO A 49 -5.30 16.72 -7.26
C PRO A 49 -6.11 17.57 -8.23
N THR A 50 -5.42 18.28 -9.10
CA THR A 50 -6.01 18.87 -10.30
C THR A 50 -6.24 17.81 -11.38
N ALA A 51 -7.14 18.10 -12.32
CA ALA A 51 -7.40 17.20 -13.44
C ALA A 51 -6.14 16.90 -14.27
N SER A 52 -5.34 17.93 -14.55
CA SER A 52 -4.12 17.82 -15.35
C SER A 52 -3.04 16.98 -14.65
N GLU A 53 -2.89 17.09 -13.33
CA GLU A 53 -1.97 16.23 -12.57
C GLU A 53 -2.38 14.76 -12.68
N VAL A 54 -3.68 14.46 -12.52
CA VAL A 54 -4.19 13.09 -12.60
C VAL A 54 -3.98 12.51 -14.00
N GLU A 55 -4.32 13.26 -15.06
CA GLU A 55 -4.09 12.84 -16.44
C GLU A 55 -2.60 12.61 -16.75
N THR A 56 -1.72 13.48 -16.23
CA THR A 56 -0.26 13.32 -16.37
C THR A 56 0.23 12.07 -15.64
N GLY A 57 -0.26 11.82 -14.43
CA GLY A 57 0.04 10.61 -13.67
C GLY A 57 -0.42 9.34 -14.38
N LEU A 58 -1.64 9.34 -14.92
CA LEU A 58 -2.17 8.22 -15.70
C LEU A 58 -1.36 7.97 -16.96
N ARG A 59 -0.98 9.01 -17.71
CA ARG A 59 -0.14 8.89 -18.90
C ARG A 59 1.22 8.28 -18.57
N ARG A 60 1.85 8.74 -17.49
CA ARG A 60 3.14 8.22 -17.03
C ARG A 60 3.04 6.74 -16.62
N ALA A 61 1.97 6.37 -15.91
CA ALA A 61 1.76 5.02 -15.41
C ALA A 61 1.33 4.03 -16.50
N PHE A 62 0.49 4.46 -17.44
CA PHE A 62 -0.24 3.59 -18.36
C PHE A 62 -0.02 3.91 -19.85
N ALA A 63 0.98 4.72 -20.20
CA ALA A 63 1.44 4.97 -21.57
C ALA A 63 0.32 5.28 -22.59
N ASP A 64 -0.64 6.13 -22.19
CA ASP A 64 -1.81 6.50 -23.00
C ASP A 64 -2.66 5.31 -23.48
N THR A 65 -2.69 4.22 -22.73
CA THR A 65 -3.54 3.07 -23.06
C THR A 65 -4.95 3.19 -22.50
N VAL A 66 -5.15 4.03 -21.47
CA VAL A 66 -6.42 4.22 -20.78
C VAL A 66 -6.84 5.69 -20.77
N ARG A 67 -8.14 5.91 -20.59
CA ARG A 67 -8.73 7.25 -20.38
C ARG A 67 -9.68 7.23 -19.19
N PRO A 68 -9.91 8.37 -18.51
CA PRO A 68 -10.94 8.48 -17.49
C PRO A 68 -12.30 7.96 -18.00
N ALA A 69 -12.98 7.17 -17.17
CA ALA A 69 -14.30 6.65 -17.46
C ALA A 69 -15.37 7.67 -17.04
N GLY A 70 -15.80 8.52 -17.99
CA GLY A 70 -16.78 9.58 -17.73
C GLY A 70 -16.14 10.84 -17.14
N ALA A 71 -16.81 11.49 -16.19
CA ALA A 71 -16.24 12.65 -15.50
C ALA A 71 -15.04 12.24 -14.66
N LEU A 72 -13.95 13.00 -14.75
CA LEU A 72 -12.72 12.70 -14.02
C LEU A 72 -12.97 12.72 -12.51
N ARG A 73 -12.74 11.58 -11.88
CA ARG A 73 -12.88 11.39 -10.44
C ARG A 73 -11.68 10.62 -9.92
N SER A 74 -10.80 11.30 -9.21
CA SER A 74 -9.68 10.70 -8.50
C SER A 74 -10.04 10.46 -7.04
N LEU A 75 -9.56 9.36 -6.51
CA LEU A 75 -9.54 9.04 -5.09
C LEU A 75 -8.07 9.07 -4.65
N VAL A 76 -7.84 9.56 -3.45
CA VAL A 76 -6.50 9.74 -2.90
C VAL A 76 -6.47 9.15 -1.50
N GLY A 77 -5.41 8.43 -1.17
CA GLY A 77 -5.22 7.78 0.13
C GLY A 77 -3.93 6.96 0.14
N ASP A 78 -3.54 6.45 1.30
CA ASP A 78 -2.41 5.51 1.41
C ASP A 78 -2.97 4.09 1.30
N PHE A 79 -3.27 3.61 0.08
CA PHE A 79 -4.02 2.36 -0.12
C PHE A 79 -3.16 1.12 0.15
N ASN A 80 -1.85 1.21 -0.06
CA ASN A 80 -0.92 0.11 0.19
C ASN A 80 -0.33 0.11 1.62
N GLY A 81 -0.44 1.21 2.36
CA GLY A 81 -0.01 1.35 3.75
C GLY A 81 1.47 1.68 3.92
N ASP A 82 2.14 2.19 2.88
CA ASP A 82 3.57 2.54 2.92
C ASP A 82 3.85 3.99 3.36
N GLY A 83 2.79 4.77 3.58
CA GLY A 83 2.86 6.17 4.01
C GLY A 83 3.06 7.18 2.88
N ALA A 84 3.20 6.73 1.63
CA ALA A 84 3.14 7.58 0.45
C ALA A 84 1.70 7.68 -0.07
N GLU A 85 1.33 8.84 -0.58
CA GLU A 85 -0.02 9.05 -1.12
C GLU A 85 -0.19 8.35 -2.48
N ASP A 86 -1.21 7.51 -2.60
CA ASP A 86 -1.61 6.85 -3.84
C ASP A 86 -2.75 7.61 -4.54
N VAL A 87 -2.96 7.32 -5.83
CA VAL A 87 -4.16 7.78 -6.57
C VAL A 87 -4.87 6.60 -7.22
N ALA A 88 -6.20 6.61 -7.15
CA ALA A 88 -7.07 5.67 -7.84
C ALA A 88 -8.10 6.39 -8.72
N VAL A 89 -8.29 5.91 -9.95
CA VAL A 89 -9.14 6.57 -10.96
C VAL A 89 -9.93 5.52 -11.76
N PRO A 90 -11.25 5.66 -11.92
CA PRO A 90 -12.01 4.87 -12.89
C PRO A 90 -11.56 5.19 -14.31
N VAL A 91 -11.12 4.18 -15.04
CA VAL A 91 -10.65 4.32 -16.42
C VAL A 91 -11.28 3.27 -17.32
N ALA A 92 -11.28 3.54 -18.62
CA ALA A 92 -11.62 2.58 -19.66
C ALA A 92 -10.45 2.43 -20.64
N PRO A 93 -10.26 1.25 -21.23
CA PRO A 93 -9.25 1.04 -22.27
C PRO A 93 -9.54 1.93 -23.48
N LEU A 94 -8.50 2.47 -24.11
CA LEU A 94 -8.63 3.02 -25.46
C LEU A 94 -8.84 1.88 -26.46
N PRO A 95 -9.84 1.97 -27.36
CA PRO A 95 -10.24 0.84 -28.21
C PRO A 95 -9.10 0.24 -29.06
N ASP A 96 -8.18 1.07 -29.53
CA ASP A 96 -7.05 0.72 -30.39
C ASP A 96 -5.78 0.30 -29.61
N ARG A 97 -5.82 0.35 -28.27
CA ARG A 97 -4.68 0.06 -27.38
C ARG A 97 -4.90 -1.16 -26.48
N LEU A 98 -6.00 -1.90 -26.69
CA LEU A 98 -6.37 -3.04 -25.83
C LEU A 98 -5.31 -4.15 -25.79
N ALA A 99 -4.60 -4.38 -26.91
CA ALA A 99 -3.52 -5.36 -26.95
C ALA A 99 -2.37 -4.99 -26.01
N GLU A 100 -2.00 -3.71 -25.97
CA GLU A 100 -0.92 -3.20 -25.09
C GLU A 100 -1.32 -3.26 -23.61
N ILE A 101 -2.60 -3.04 -23.29
CA ILE A 101 -3.12 -3.19 -21.92
C ILE A 101 -2.93 -4.62 -21.40
N ASN A 102 -3.13 -5.60 -22.28
CA ASN A 102 -3.07 -7.01 -21.98
C ASN A 102 -1.69 -7.63 -22.24
N ASP A 103 -0.68 -6.83 -22.58
CA ASP A 103 0.69 -7.31 -22.76
C ASP A 103 1.28 -7.70 -21.38
N GLY A 104 1.77 -8.93 -21.27
CA GLY A 104 2.41 -9.44 -20.05
C GLY A 104 3.71 -8.70 -19.67
N LEU A 105 4.28 -7.91 -20.58
CA LEU A 105 5.45 -7.07 -20.36
C LEU A 105 5.11 -5.60 -20.08
N ALA A 106 3.82 -5.26 -19.96
CA ALA A 106 3.40 -3.90 -19.65
C ALA A 106 3.96 -3.42 -18.30
N ASN A 107 4.11 -2.10 -18.14
CA ASN A 107 4.62 -1.47 -16.92
C ASN A 107 3.62 -1.51 -15.74
N TRP A 108 2.44 -2.10 -15.94
CA TRP A 108 1.37 -2.24 -14.95
C TRP A 108 0.96 -3.70 -14.81
N ARG A 109 0.26 -4.01 -13.72
CA ARG A 109 -0.34 -5.34 -13.49
C ARG A 109 -1.85 -5.29 -13.60
N VAL A 110 -2.42 -6.14 -14.44
CA VAL A 110 -3.87 -6.35 -14.48
C VAL A 110 -4.27 -7.32 -13.37
N GLN A 111 -5.30 -6.98 -12.61
CA GLN A 111 -5.80 -7.77 -11.50
C GLN A 111 -7.32 -7.87 -11.52
N ASP A 112 -7.85 -8.92 -10.91
CA ASP A 112 -9.28 -9.05 -10.63
C ASP A 112 -9.51 -8.99 -9.12
N ALA A 113 -10.27 -8.01 -8.63
CA ALA A 113 -10.53 -7.87 -7.20
C ALA A 113 -11.37 -9.03 -6.63
N LEU A 114 -12.08 -9.79 -7.46
CA LEU A 114 -12.88 -10.95 -7.03
C LEU A 114 -12.11 -12.27 -7.02
N ALA A 115 -10.95 -12.34 -7.67
CA ALA A 115 -10.20 -13.58 -7.69
C ALA A 115 -9.69 -13.90 -6.28
N THR A 116 -9.76 -15.18 -5.89
CA THR A 116 -9.30 -15.61 -4.57
C THR A 116 -7.81 -15.29 -4.39
N PRO A 117 -7.38 -14.74 -3.24
CA PRO A 117 -5.97 -14.64 -2.89
C PRO A 117 -5.43 -16.04 -2.57
N ASP A 118 -5.18 -16.85 -3.60
CA ASP A 118 -4.50 -18.14 -3.42
C ASP A 118 -3.00 -17.96 -3.74
N PRO A 119 -2.10 -18.08 -2.74
CA PRO A 119 -0.66 -17.96 -2.95
C PRO A 119 -0.06 -19.09 -3.80
N LYS A 120 -0.81 -20.16 -4.06
CA LYS A 120 -0.40 -21.28 -4.93
C LYS A 120 -1.02 -21.21 -6.32
N ALA A 121 -1.97 -20.30 -6.55
CA ALA A 121 -2.53 -20.13 -7.89
C ALA A 121 -1.46 -19.54 -8.81
N SER A 122 -1.28 -20.16 -9.98
CA SER A 122 -0.58 -19.51 -11.08
C SER A 122 -1.22 -18.15 -11.34
N PRO A 123 -0.46 -17.10 -11.72
CA PRO A 123 -1.03 -15.82 -12.09
C PRO A 123 -2.14 -16.07 -13.10
N SER A 124 -3.38 -15.83 -12.69
CA SER A 124 -4.51 -15.96 -13.61
C SER A 124 -4.26 -14.92 -14.70
N GLU A 125 -4.35 -15.33 -15.97
CA GLU A 125 -4.24 -14.43 -17.11
C GLU A 125 -5.49 -13.54 -17.10
N VAL A 126 -5.45 -12.47 -16.31
CA VAL A 126 -6.56 -11.52 -16.21
C VAL A 126 -6.46 -10.61 -17.41
N ALA A 127 -7.29 -10.88 -18.42
CA ALA A 127 -7.42 -10.00 -19.58
C ALA A 127 -8.49 -8.93 -19.32
N VAL A 128 -8.16 -7.69 -19.68
CA VAL A 128 -9.08 -6.55 -19.81
C VAL A 128 -9.95 -6.75 -21.06
N ARG A 129 -11.25 -6.47 -20.92
CA ARG A 129 -12.20 -6.50 -22.03
C ARG A 129 -12.40 -5.12 -22.65
N PRO A 130 -12.82 -5.03 -23.93
CA PRO A 130 -13.21 -3.75 -24.52
C PRO A 130 -14.24 -3.03 -23.66
N GLN A 131 -14.09 -1.72 -23.51
CA GLN A 131 -15.02 -0.83 -22.79
C GLN A 131 -15.25 -1.16 -21.30
N GLU A 132 -14.50 -2.10 -20.73
CA GLU A 132 -14.56 -2.43 -19.32
C GLU A 132 -14.06 -1.25 -18.48
N VAL A 133 -14.82 -0.86 -17.46
CA VAL A 133 -14.39 0.16 -16.50
C VAL A 133 -13.53 -0.49 -15.43
N LEU A 134 -12.28 -0.08 -15.37
CA LEU A 134 -11.26 -0.56 -14.45
C LEU A 134 -10.98 0.52 -13.40
N LEU A 135 -10.49 0.11 -12.23
CA LEU A 135 -9.86 1.03 -11.31
C LEU A 135 -8.36 1.04 -11.59
N ALA A 136 -7.86 2.12 -12.19
CA ALA A 136 -6.42 2.37 -12.25
C ALA A 136 -5.93 2.82 -10.89
N VAL A 137 -4.88 2.20 -10.38
CA VAL A 137 -4.23 2.60 -9.12
C VAL A 137 -2.74 2.81 -9.35
N VAL A 138 -2.21 3.93 -8.89
CA VAL A 138 -0.78 4.26 -8.92
C VAL A 138 -0.33 4.42 -7.48
N HIS A 139 0.53 3.51 -7.01
CA HIS A 139 1.14 3.64 -5.69
C HIS A 139 2.15 4.78 -5.67
N GLY A 140 2.18 5.50 -4.57
CA GLY A 140 3.07 6.62 -4.38
C GLY A 140 4.53 6.26 -4.19
N TYR A 141 5.39 7.27 -4.24
CA TYR A 141 6.79 7.14 -3.86
C TYR A 141 7.23 8.37 -3.05
N GLY A 142 7.65 8.12 -1.81
CA GLY A 142 8.17 9.16 -0.91
C GLY A 142 7.19 10.31 -0.67
N PRO A 143 7.68 11.49 -0.27
CA PRO A 143 6.83 12.61 0.13
C PRO A 143 5.96 13.20 -0.99
N ARG A 144 6.30 12.94 -2.27
CA ARG A 144 5.52 13.40 -3.42
C ARG A 144 4.43 12.41 -3.83
N GLY A 145 4.38 11.22 -3.20
CA GLY A 145 3.35 10.21 -3.47
C GLY A 145 3.30 9.84 -4.95
N TRP A 146 2.10 9.63 -5.46
CA TRP A 146 1.83 9.26 -6.85
C TRP A 146 2.26 10.34 -7.85
N ARG A 147 2.55 11.57 -7.41
CA ARG A 147 3.06 12.63 -8.30
C ARG A 147 4.54 12.44 -8.63
N ASP A 148 5.25 11.61 -7.88
CA ASP A 148 6.66 11.34 -8.12
C ASP A 148 6.88 10.55 -9.42
N GLU A 149 7.98 10.83 -10.12
CA GLU A 149 8.37 10.10 -11.35
C GLU A 149 8.85 8.67 -11.06
N GLN A 150 9.22 8.39 -9.81
CA GLN A 150 9.61 7.08 -9.32
C GLN A 150 8.41 6.22 -8.86
N ALA A 151 7.19 6.78 -8.85
CA ALA A 151 5.95 6.04 -8.63
C ALA A 151 5.64 5.13 -9.83
N ARG A 152 6.18 3.90 -9.81
CA ARG A 152 6.12 2.91 -10.91
C ARG A 152 5.25 1.69 -10.61
N GLN A 153 4.77 1.54 -9.38
CA GLN A 153 3.89 0.43 -9.01
C GLN A 153 2.45 0.77 -9.39
N CYS A 154 1.99 0.23 -10.52
CA CYS A 154 0.73 0.60 -11.14
C CYS A 154 -0.13 -0.63 -11.43
N TYR A 155 -1.44 -0.50 -11.23
CA TYR A 155 -2.39 -1.60 -11.32
C TYR A 155 -3.64 -1.18 -12.10
N LEU A 156 -4.18 -2.12 -12.87
CA LEU A 156 -5.51 -2.03 -13.47
C LEU A 156 -6.40 -3.10 -12.84
N VAL A 157 -7.35 -2.68 -12.01
CA VAL A 157 -8.14 -3.59 -11.18
C VAL A 157 -9.56 -3.70 -11.74
N ARG A 158 -9.92 -4.91 -12.16
CA ARG A 158 -11.29 -5.26 -12.57
C ARG A 158 -12.17 -5.39 -11.34
N HIS A 159 -13.47 -5.15 -11.52
CA HIS A 159 -14.49 -5.30 -10.47
C HIS A 159 -14.22 -4.44 -9.21
N ALA A 160 -13.83 -3.17 -9.42
CA ALA A 160 -13.39 -2.28 -8.35
C ALA A 160 -13.97 -0.86 -8.43
N THR A 161 -15.00 -0.62 -9.25
CA THR A 161 -15.49 0.73 -9.60
C THR A 161 -16.98 0.98 -9.30
N GLY A 162 -17.68 0.01 -8.70
CA GLY A 162 -19.11 0.17 -8.42
C GLY A 162 -19.41 1.19 -7.32
N ALA A 163 -20.54 1.89 -7.42
CA ALA A 163 -20.91 2.96 -6.48
C ALA A 163 -21.41 2.45 -5.11
N PRO A 164 -21.21 3.18 -3.99
CA PRO A 164 -20.42 4.40 -3.91
C PRO A 164 -18.95 4.07 -4.11
N LEU A 165 -18.22 4.96 -4.78
CA LEU A 165 -16.80 4.79 -5.03
C LEU A 165 -16.04 5.83 -4.20
N GLU A 166 -15.54 5.50 -3.03
CA GLU A 166 -15.01 6.52 -2.09
C GLU A 166 -13.78 6.01 -1.35
N ALA A 167 -12.72 6.81 -1.27
CA ALA A 167 -11.61 6.51 -0.36
C ALA A 167 -12.06 6.68 1.10
N ARG A 168 -11.62 5.77 1.96
CA ARG A 168 -11.86 5.80 3.41
C ARG A 168 -10.60 5.42 4.17
N PRO A 169 -10.25 6.17 5.23
CA PRO A 169 -9.16 5.79 6.10
C PRO A 169 -9.36 4.39 6.69
N ARG A 170 -8.31 3.56 6.73
CA ARG A 170 -8.42 2.20 7.30
C ARG A 170 -8.96 2.19 8.73
N THR A 171 -8.65 3.25 9.49
CA THR A 171 -9.06 3.42 10.88
C THR A 171 -10.56 3.58 11.04
N GLU A 172 -11.27 4.11 10.04
CA GLU A 172 -12.73 4.21 10.08
C GLU A 172 -13.36 2.83 9.91
N LEU A 173 -12.89 2.06 8.93
CA LEU A 173 -13.38 0.69 8.71
C LEU A 173 -13.11 -0.23 9.89
N LEU A 174 -11.91 -0.16 10.47
CA LEU A 174 -11.56 -0.97 11.64
C LEU A 174 -12.45 -0.66 12.84
N ARG A 175 -13.09 0.52 12.95
CA ARG A 175 -14.06 0.78 14.02
C ARG A 175 -15.39 0.05 13.77
N GLU A 176 -15.77 -0.11 12.50
CA GLU A 176 -17.01 -0.76 12.09
C GLU A 176 -16.90 -2.28 12.04
N ALA A 177 -15.74 -2.80 11.63
CA ALA A 177 -15.59 -4.20 11.26
C ALA A 177 -14.97 -5.10 12.35
N ARG A 178 -14.38 -4.51 13.41
CA ARG A 178 -13.70 -5.09 14.61
C ARG A 178 -14.38 -6.23 15.40
N ARG A 179 -15.45 -6.82 14.88
CA ARG A 179 -16.30 -7.79 15.57
C ARG A 179 -16.36 -9.16 14.88
N ARG A 180 -15.52 -9.47 13.88
CA ARG A 180 -15.61 -10.74 13.15
C ARG A 180 -14.27 -11.42 12.84
N PRO A 181 -14.22 -12.76 12.88
CA PRO A 181 -13.00 -13.53 12.60
C PRO A 181 -12.55 -13.49 11.13
N ASP A 182 -13.47 -13.22 10.19
CA ASP A 182 -13.19 -13.24 8.74
C ASP A 182 -12.84 -11.86 8.14
N GLU A 183 -12.48 -10.90 8.99
CA GLU A 183 -12.11 -9.55 8.56
C GLU A 183 -10.68 -9.52 7.99
N PRO A 184 -10.46 -8.91 6.82
CA PRO A 184 -9.13 -8.81 6.25
C PRO A 184 -8.25 -7.90 7.09
N ARG A 185 -6.96 -8.23 7.16
CA ARG A 185 -5.96 -7.30 7.69
C ARG A 185 -5.76 -6.18 6.67
N LEU A 186 -6.07 -4.95 7.06
CA LEU A 186 -5.92 -3.77 6.20
C LEU A 186 -4.51 -3.20 6.34
N ALA A 187 -3.74 -3.25 5.27
CA ALA A 187 -2.41 -2.62 5.21
C ALA A 187 -2.54 -1.09 5.12
N GLY A 188 -3.34 -0.59 4.19
CA GLY A 188 -3.62 0.83 4.00
C GLY A 188 -5.11 1.14 4.02
N ASP A 189 -5.41 2.37 3.60
CA ASP A 189 -6.75 2.88 3.34
C ASP A 189 -7.50 2.02 2.31
N VAL A 190 -8.83 2.15 2.31
CA VAL A 190 -9.68 1.33 1.45
C VAL A 190 -10.50 2.20 0.51
N ILE A 191 -10.99 1.57 -0.56
CA ILE A 191 -11.90 2.19 -1.51
C ILE A 191 -13.25 1.50 -1.36
N LEU A 192 -14.24 2.18 -0.78
CA LEU A 192 -15.61 1.71 -0.81
C LEU A 192 -16.01 1.53 -2.28
N ALA A 193 -16.56 0.35 -2.59
CA ALA A 193 -17.07 0.01 -3.91
C ALA A 193 -18.09 -1.12 -3.79
N SER A 194 -19.22 -0.99 -4.49
CA SER A 194 -20.22 -2.08 -4.52
C SER A 194 -19.96 -3.05 -5.65
N MET A 195 -20.33 -4.31 -5.42
CA MET A 195 -20.38 -5.36 -6.42
C MET A 195 -21.83 -5.79 -6.63
N GLY A 196 -22.41 -5.36 -7.75
CA GLY A 196 -23.85 -5.47 -7.98
C GLY A 196 -24.62 -4.73 -6.87
N SER A 197 -25.50 -5.43 -6.16
CA SER A 197 -26.27 -4.88 -5.03
C SER A 197 -25.56 -4.96 -3.69
N ARG A 198 -24.33 -5.49 -3.64
CA ARG A 198 -23.60 -5.74 -2.39
C ARG A 198 -22.56 -4.66 -2.14
N ALA A 199 -22.74 -3.89 -1.07
CA ALA A 199 -21.74 -2.95 -0.59
C ALA A 199 -20.49 -3.68 -0.10
N GLY A 200 -19.33 -3.08 -0.32
CA GLY A 200 -18.04 -3.62 0.07
C GLY A 200 -16.94 -2.58 -0.06
N PHE A 201 -15.71 -3.05 -0.02
CA PHE A 201 -14.53 -2.23 -0.20
C PHE A 201 -13.41 -3.00 -0.89
N VAL A 202 -12.64 -2.28 -1.69
CA VAL A 202 -11.41 -2.73 -2.31
C VAL A 202 -10.25 -2.37 -1.39
N TYR A 203 -9.33 -3.31 -1.17
CA TYR A 203 -8.18 -3.13 -0.27
C TYR A 203 -6.94 -3.84 -0.81
N TRP A 204 -5.77 -3.40 -0.36
CA TRP A 204 -4.50 -4.03 -0.63
C TRP A 204 -4.24 -5.21 0.33
N THR A 205 -3.97 -6.39 -0.22
CA THR A 205 -3.68 -7.62 0.56
C THR A 205 -2.21 -7.74 0.98
N GLY A 206 -1.35 -6.81 0.56
CA GLY A 206 0.11 -6.94 0.62
C GLY A 206 0.73 -7.36 -0.72
N VAL A 207 -0.06 -7.95 -1.63
CA VAL A 207 0.43 -8.38 -2.96
C VAL A 207 -0.50 -8.03 -4.13
N ARG A 208 -1.78 -7.78 -3.85
CA ARG A 208 -2.80 -7.46 -4.87
C ARG A 208 -3.97 -6.70 -4.27
N TYR A 209 -4.80 -6.13 -5.13
CA TYR A 209 -6.12 -5.65 -4.75
C TYR A 209 -7.12 -6.80 -4.70
N ALA A 210 -7.98 -6.74 -3.69
CA ALA A 210 -9.11 -7.65 -3.49
C ALA A 210 -10.33 -6.85 -3.02
N TRP A 211 -11.51 -7.39 -3.26
CA TRP A 211 -12.76 -6.84 -2.77
C TRP A 211 -13.28 -7.66 -1.58
N HIS A 212 -13.72 -6.97 -0.53
CA HIS A 212 -14.34 -7.59 0.63
C HIS A 212 -15.75 -7.02 0.87
N PRO A 213 -16.74 -7.87 1.13
CA PRO A 213 -18.11 -7.43 1.35
C PRO A 213 -18.33 -6.81 2.73
N LEU A 214 -19.02 -5.68 2.79
CA LEU A 214 -19.52 -5.13 4.04
C LEU A 214 -20.74 -5.95 4.54
N PRO A 215 -20.94 -6.07 5.87
CA PRO A 215 -22.13 -6.67 6.43
C PRO A 215 -23.40 -5.92 5.97
N ARG A 216 -24.48 -6.66 5.70
CA ARG A 216 -25.78 -6.09 5.30
C ARG A 216 -26.35 -5.04 6.28
N ALA A 217 -25.90 -5.02 7.53
CA ALA A 217 -26.34 -4.08 8.56
C ALA A 217 -25.64 -2.70 8.50
N SER A 218 -24.57 -2.55 7.72
CA SER A 218 -23.80 -1.30 7.61
C SER A 218 -24.42 -0.29 6.63
N VAL A 219 -25.56 -0.61 6.00
CA VAL A 219 -26.22 0.20 4.95
C VAL A 219 -27.02 1.40 5.51
N ARG A 220 -26.89 1.73 6.80
CA ARG A 220 -27.30 3.06 7.30
C ARG A 220 -26.14 4.05 7.15
N MET A 221 -25.73 4.32 5.91
CA MET A 221 -24.97 5.52 5.61
C MET A 221 -25.92 6.71 5.66
N ARG A 222 -25.70 7.59 6.64
CA ARG A 222 -26.48 8.81 6.86
C ARG A 222 -26.45 9.65 5.59
N ARG A 223 -27.63 10.09 5.16
CA ARG A 223 -27.82 11.15 4.17
C ARG A 223 -27.28 12.47 4.72
#